data_AF-A0A3D0MSQ8-F1
#
_entry.id   AF-A0A3D0MSQ8-F1
#
_cell.length_a   1.000
_cell.length_b   1.000
_cell.length_c   1.000
_cell.angle_alpha   90.00
_cell.angle_beta   90.00
_cell.angle_gamma   90.00
#
_symmetry.space_group_name_H-M   'P 1'
#
loop_
_entity.id
_entity.type
_entity.pdbx_description
1 polymer ?
#
loop_
_entity_poly.entity_id
_entity_poly.type
_entity_poly.pdbx_seq_one_letter_code
_entity_poly.pdbx_strand_id
1 'polypeptide(L)' 'MPVQNSNALTAIGMFLGALFVAKLVIKIRKGDLPGGKIWVFYLRMLLGFLIAGAIILGLYSFAGVN' A
#
# COMPACT_ATOMS: atom_id res chain seq x y z
N MET A 1 20.30 15.69 -2.25
CA MET A 1 19.22 15.15 -3.10
C MET A 1 17.93 15.86 -2.67
N PRO A 2 17.14 16.48 -3.55
CA PRO A 2 16.00 17.31 -3.13
C PRO A 2 14.97 16.47 -2.35
N VAL A 3 14.51 16.98 -1.20
CA VAL A 3 13.67 16.26 -0.23
C VAL A 3 12.28 15.89 -0.81
N GLN A 4 11.75 16.67 -1.76
CA GLN A 4 10.52 16.28 -2.47
C GLN A 4 10.68 14.96 -3.24
N ASN A 5 11.86 14.67 -3.79
CA ASN A 5 12.11 13.46 -4.57
C ASN A 5 12.17 12.21 -3.67
N SER A 6 12.66 12.33 -2.42
CA SER A 6 12.65 11.22 -1.45
C SER A 6 11.25 10.89 -0.94
N ASN A 7 10.38 11.88 -0.79
CA ASN A 7 8.99 11.67 -0.38
C ASN A 7 8.18 11.01 -1.51
N ALA A 8 8.40 11.42 -2.77
CA ALA A 8 7.78 10.82 -3.95
C ALA A 8 8.17 9.34 -4.07
N LEU A 9 9.46 9.03 -3.92
CA LEU A 9 9.96 7.66 -4.02
C LEU A 9 9.39 6.77 -2.91
N THR A 10 9.30 7.30 -1.69
CA THR A 10 8.67 6.61 -0.55
C THR A 10 7.19 6.36 -0.78
N ALA A 11 6.45 7.34 -1.30
CA ALA A 11 5.03 7.22 -1.60
C ALA A 11 4.76 6.15 -2.67
N ILE A 12 5.55 6.14 -3.75
CA ILE A 12 5.47 5.12 -4.80
C ILE A 12 5.83 3.74 -4.24
N GLY A 13 6.86 3.64 -3.39
CA GLY A 13 7.23 2.40 -2.72
C GLY A 13 6.10 1.84 -1.86
N MET A 14 5.43 2.68 -1.07
CA MET A 14 4.26 2.27 -0.28
C MET A 14 3.08 1.87 -1.16
N PHE A 15 2.83 2.59 -2.26
CA PHE A 15 1.77 2.25 -3.21
C PHE A 15 2.01 0.90 -3.88
N LEU A 16 3.24 0.61 -4.30
CA LEU A 16 3.62 -0.70 -4.84
C LEU A 16 3.50 -1.81 -3.78
N GLY A 17 3.86 -1.52 -2.53
CA GLY A 17 3.63 -2.43 -1.39
C GLY A 17 2.14 -2.73 -1.21
N ALA A 18 1.27 -1.73 -1.31
CA ALA A 18 -0.17 -1.91 -1.27
C ALA A 18 -0.67 -2.83 -2.39
N LEU A 19 -0.22 -2.61 -3.64
CA LEU A 19 -0.59 -3.46 -4.77
C LEU A 19 -0.12 -4.92 -4.59
N PHE A 20 1.03 -5.14 -3.96
CA PHE A 20 1.51 -6.48 -3.64
C PHE A 20 0.61 -7.19 -2.61
N VAL A 21 0.21 -6.48 -1.56
CA VAL A 21 -0.75 -6.97 -0.56
C VAL A 21 -2.11 -7.25 -1.21
N ALA A 22 -2.60 -6.40 -2.11
CA ALA A 22 -3.81 -6.65 -2.91
C ALA A 22 -3.71 -7.92 -3.75
N LYS A 23 -2.58 -8.15 -4.42
CA LYS A 23 -2.35 -9.39 -5.17
C LYS A 23 -2.40 -10.62 -4.25
N LEU A 24 -1.81 -10.55 -3.07
CA LEU A 24 -1.89 -11.62 -2.06
C LEU A 24 -3.34 -11.89 -1.61
N VAL A 25 -4.14 -10.84 -1.34
CA VAL A 25 -5.57 -11.00 -1.02
C VAL A 25 -6.30 -11.73 -2.13
N ILE A 26 -6.10 -11.30 -3.38
CA ILE A 26 -6.78 -11.89 -4.55
C ILE A 26 -6.35 -13.35 -4.70
N LYS A 27 -5.06 -13.66 -4.51
CA LYS A 27 -4.52 -15.02 -4.64
C LYS A 27 -5.06 -15.97 -3.56
N ILE A 28 -5.22 -15.49 -2.32
CA ILE A 28 -5.93 -16.22 -1.25
C ILE A 28 -7.41 -16.42 -1.61
N ARG A 29 -8.10 -15.36 -2.06
CA ARG A 29 -9.51 -15.44 -2.47
C ARG A 29 -9.74 -16.43 -3.62
N LYS A 30 -8.77 -16.56 -4.52
CA LYS A 30 -8.82 -17.47 -5.68
C LYS A 30 -8.59 -18.93 -5.29
N GLY A 31 -8.24 -19.21 -4.03
CA GLY A 31 -7.94 -20.56 -3.53
C GLY A 31 -6.53 -21.06 -3.86
N ASP A 32 -5.68 -20.20 -4.42
CA ASP A 32 -4.30 -20.50 -4.84
C ASP A 32 -3.33 -20.53 -3.63
N LEU A 33 -3.72 -19.91 -2.51
CA LEU A 33 -2.96 -19.86 -1.26
C LEU A 33 -3.85 -20.26 -0.06
N PRO A 34 -3.37 -21.08 0.88
CA PRO A 34 -4.11 -21.43 2.07
C PRO A 34 -4.23 -20.21 2.99
N GLY A 35 -5.40 -19.58 2.98
CA GLY A 35 -5.73 -18.44 3.83
C GLY A 35 -7.24 -18.40 4.11
N GLY A 36 -7.62 -18.59 5.36
CA GLY A 36 -9.03 -18.56 5.77
C GLY A 36 -9.67 -17.19 5.62
N LYS A 37 -11.01 -17.12 5.76
CA LYS A 37 -11.80 -15.87 5.70
C LYS A 37 -11.26 -14.77 6.64
N ILE A 38 -10.72 -15.14 7.81
CA ILE A 38 -10.07 -14.23 8.77
C ILE A 38 -8.85 -13.54 8.15
N TRP A 39 -8.02 -14.26 7.40
CA TRP A 39 -6.81 -13.72 6.77
C TRP A 39 -7.20 -12.66 5.73
N VAL A 40 -8.19 -12.95 4.89
CA VAL A 40 -8.70 -11.98 3.91
C VAL A 40 -9.18 -10.69 4.59
N PHE A 41 -9.80 -10.78 5.76
CA PHE A 41 -10.26 -9.60 6.51
C PHE A 41 -9.10 -8.73 7.00
N TYR A 42 -8.10 -9.31 7.67
CA TYR A 42 -6.89 -8.59 8.10
C TYR A 42 -6.15 -7.95 6.93
N LEU A 43 -5.99 -8.71 5.85
CA LEU A 43 -5.21 -8.28 4.69
C LEU A 43 -5.93 -7.14 3.91
N ARG A 44 -7.27 -7.10 3.98
CA ARG A 44 -8.09 -6.01 3.43
C ARG A 44 -8.02 -4.74 4.30
N MET A 45 -7.98 -4.88 5.62
CA MET A 45 -7.78 -3.77 6.54
C MET A 45 -6.36 -3.17 6.40
N LEU A 46 -5.35 -4.03 6.30
CA LEU A 46 -3.96 -3.64 6.03
C LEU A 46 -3.82 -2.91 4.69
N LEU A 47 -4.53 -3.38 3.66
CA LEU A 47 -4.61 -2.71 2.35
C LEU A 47 -5.14 -1.28 2.43
N GLY A 48 -6.26 -1.09 3.14
CA GLY A 48 -6.83 0.25 3.33
C GLY A 48 -5.84 1.20 4.01
N PHE A 49 -5.12 0.69 5.02
CA PHE A 49 -4.08 1.45 5.72
C PHE A 49 -2.89 1.80 4.82
N LEU A 50 -2.33 0.83 4.07
CA LEU A 50 -1.22 1.09 3.14
C LEU A 50 -1.62 2.08 2.03
N ILE A 51 -2.84 1.97 1.50
CA ILE A 51 -3.33 2.90 0.47
C ILE A 51 -3.50 4.30 1.04
N ALA A 52 -4.11 4.44 2.23
CA ALA A 52 -4.28 5.74 2.87
C ALA A 52 -2.92 6.41 3.16
N GLY A 53 -1.95 5.65 3.68
CA GLY A 53 -0.59 6.14 3.91
C GLY A 53 0.12 6.56 2.62
N ALA A 54 0.01 5.78 1.55
CA ALA A 54 0.59 6.11 0.25
C ALA A 54 -0.03 7.38 -0.36
N ILE A 55 -1.34 7.58 -0.21
CA ILE A 55 -2.04 8.79 -0.66
C ILE A 55 -1.55 10.02 0.12
N ILE A 56 -1.46 9.93 1.45
CA ILE A 56 -1.02 11.04 2.30
C ILE A 56 0.44 11.41 1.96
N LEU A 57 1.34 10.43 1.88
CA LEU A 57 2.75 10.67 1.51
C LEU A 57 2.91 11.23 0.10
N GLY A 58 2.09 10.75 -0.85
CA GLY A 58 2.05 11.29 -2.20
C GLY A 58 1.60 12.74 -2.22
N LEU A 59 0.52 13.07 -1.50
CA LEU A 59 0.04 14.45 -1.35
C LEU A 59 1.07 15.35 -0.69
N TYR A 60 1.77 14.89 0.36
CA TYR A 60 2.87 15.64 0.97
C TYR A 60 4.04 15.87 0.00
N SER A 61 4.35 14.89 -0.85
CA SER A 61 5.37 15.05 -1.89
C SER A 61 4.97 16.07 -2.95
N PHE A 62 3.70 16.12 -3.38
CA PHE A 62 3.18 17.11 -4.32
C PHE A 62 3.02 18.50 -3.69
N ALA A 63 2.61 18.57 -2.42
CA ALA A 63 2.44 19.83 -1.69
C ALA A 63 3.78 20.53 -1.41
N GLY A 64 4.91 19.81 -1.57
CA GLY A 64 6.24 20.35 -1.32
C GLY A 64 6.50 20.73 0.13
N VAL A 65 5.61 20.34 1.06
CA VAL A 65 5.69 20.69 2.47
C VAL A 65 6.82 19.88 3.10
N ASN A 66 7.83 20.60 3.58
CA ASN A 66 9.00 20.10 4.30
C ASN A 66 8.84 20.42 5.79
#